data_AF-A0A382M893-F1
#
_entry.id   AF-A0A382M893-F1
#
_cell.length_a   1.000
_cell.length_b   1.000
_cell.length_c   1.000
_cell.angle_alpha   90.00
_cell.angle_beta   90.00
_cell.angle_gamma   90.00
#
_symmetry.space_group_name_H-M   'P 1'
#
loop_
_entity.id
_entity.type
_entity.pdbx_description
1 polymer ?
#
loop_
_entity_poly.entity_id
_entity_poly.type
_entity_poly.pdbx_seq_one_letter_code
_entity_poly.pdbx_strand_id
1 'polypeptide(L)'
;MSDKNIDLMAHLMRRAGFGATRKKLNELAAQGYENSVDELFKAVENPNRLSDNLIRRYHPEYSGMMGNQSPGANWMYRMASTDAPLREKVGLMWHGIFATGYSKLANGKVLHDQIRMFERHGMG
;
A
#
# COMPACT_ATOMS: atom_id res chain seq x y z
N MET A 1 -4.22 -9.13 -29.93
CA MET A 1 -3.33 -9.62 -28.85
C MET A 1 -3.00 -8.53 -27.83
N SER A 2 -2.71 -7.29 -28.26
CA SER A 2 -2.44 -6.15 -27.35
C SER A 2 -3.51 -5.95 -26.27
N ASP A 3 -4.80 -5.94 -26.61
CA ASP A 3 -5.86 -5.70 -25.62
C ASP A 3 -5.96 -6.78 -24.54
N LYS A 4 -5.77 -8.06 -24.87
CA LYS A 4 -5.78 -9.15 -23.88
C LYS A 4 -4.66 -9.01 -22.86
N ASN A 5 -3.47 -8.62 -23.29
CA ASN A 5 -2.34 -8.40 -22.38
C ASN A 5 -2.60 -7.22 -21.45
N ILE A 6 -3.21 -6.15 -21.97
CA ILE A 6 -3.56 -4.98 -21.17
C ILE A 6 -4.65 -5.32 -20.15
N ASP A 7 -5.67 -6.11 -20.54
CA ASP A 7 -6.71 -6.56 -19.62
C ASP A 7 -6.13 -7.45 -18.50
N LEU A 8 -5.18 -8.31 -18.84
CA LEU A 8 -4.46 -9.14 -17.87
C LEU A 8 -3.64 -8.26 -16.90
N MET A 9 -2.88 -7.28 -17.39
CA MET A 9 -2.15 -6.35 -16.52
C MET A 9 -3.10 -5.52 -15.66
N ALA A 10 -4.24 -5.10 -16.21
CA ALA A 10 -5.23 -4.35 -15.46
C ALA A 10 -5.82 -5.21 -14.33
N HIS A 11 -6.08 -6.49 -14.59
CA HIS A 11 -6.50 -7.44 -13.56
C HIS A 11 -5.42 -7.60 -12.48
N LEU A 12 -4.16 -7.83 -12.88
CA LEU A 12 -3.03 -7.94 -11.94
C LEU A 12 -2.94 -6.69 -11.06
N MET A 13 -2.89 -5.49 -11.63
CA MET A 13 -2.75 -4.24 -10.86
C MET A 13 -3.95 -3.94 -9.96
N ARG A 14 -5.16 -4.40 -10.32
CA ARG A 14 -6.34 -4.34 -9.43
C ARG A 14 -6.31 -5.38 -8.32
N ARG A 15 -5.56 -6.48 -8.44
CA ARG A 15 -5.43 -7.52 -7.41
C ARG A 15 -4.21 -7.28 -6.51
N ALA A 16 -3.07 -6.97 -7.10
CA ALA A 16 -1.81 -6.66 -6.42
C ALA A 16 -1.67 -5.19 -5.99
N GLY A 17 -2.61 -4.31 -6.33
CA GLY A 17 -2.56 -2.90 -5.92
C GLY A 17 -3.93 -2.23 -6.02
N PHE A 18 -3.94 -0.91 -6.18
CA PHE A 18 -5.16 -0.11 -6.30
C PHE A 18 -5.55 0.19 -7.75
N GLY A 19 -4.97 -0.54 -8.70
CA GLY A 19 -5.08 -0.29 -10.14
C GLY A 19 -3.89 0.46 -10.71
N ALA A 20 -3.97 0.83 -11.99
CA ALA A 20 -2.94 1.57 -12.70
C ALA A 20 -3.56 2.40 -13.83
N THR A 21 -2.86 3.46 -14.25
CA THR A 21 -3.26 4.29 -15.39
C THR A 21 -3.11 3.51 -16.70
N ARG A 22 -3.87 3.88 -17.75
CA ARG A 22 -3.76 3.24 -19.06
C ARG A 22 -2.34 3.27 -19.62
N LYS A 23 -1.61 4.38 -19.39
CA LYS A 23 -0.19 4.49 -19.78
C LYS A 23 0.65 3.40 -19.11
N LYS A 24 0.56 3.26 -17.78
CA LYS A 24 1.33 2.24 -17.04
C LYS A 24 0.92 0.81 -17.44
N LEU A 25 -0.35 0.58 -17.74
CA LEU A 25 -0.81 -0.73 -18.23
C LEU A 25 -0.20 -1.10 -19.59
N ASN A 26 -0.04 -0.14 -20.50
CA ASN A 26 0.65 -0.37 -21.77
C ASN A 26 2.14 -0.69 -21.55
N GLU A 27 2.79 0.01 -20.61
CA GLU A 27 4.20 -0.25 -20.24
C GLU A 27 4.37 -1.67 -19.67
N LEU A 28 3.51 -2.07 -18.72
CA LEU A 28 3.53 -3.42 -18.13
C LEU A 28 3.21 -4.50 -19.17
N ALA A 29 2.27 -4.24 -20.07
CA ALA A 29 1.92 -5.18 -21.13
C ALA A 29 3.08 -5.39 -22.12
N ALA A 30 3.89 -4.36 -22.36
CA ALA A 30 5.12 -4.45 -23.16
C ALA A 30 6.26 -5.16 -22.42
N GLN A 31 6.36 -4.97 -21.10
CA GLN A 31 7.35 -5.60 -20.23
C GLN A 31 7.11 -7.12 -20.04
N GLY A 32 5.85 -7.54 -20.12
CA GLY A 32 5.43 -8.94 -19.94
C GLY A 32 5.02 -9.25 -18.50
N TYR A 33 4.21 -10.30 -18.35
CA TYR A 33 3.57 -10.66 -17.07
C TYR A 33 4.57 -11.06 -15.99
N GLU A 34 5.42 -12.05 -16.25
CA GLU A 34 6.37 -12.58 -15.26
C GLU A 34 7.30 -11.47 -14.75
N ASN A 35 7.88 -10.68 -15.66
CA ASN A 35 8.72 -9.54 -15.28
C ASN A 35 7.97 -8.51 -14.42
N SER A 36 6.69 -8.27 -14.70
CA SER A 36 5.86 -7.35 -13.91
C SER A 36 5.59 -7.90 -12.51
N VAL A 37 5.40 -9.22 -12.38
CA VAL A 37 5.23 -9.90 -11.09
C VAL A 37 6.52 -9.84 -10.28
N ASP A 38 7.66 -10.13 -10.90
CA ASP A 38 8.97 -10.05 -10.24
C ASP A 38 9.27 -8.65 -9.72
N GLU A 39 8.94 -7.60 -10.48
CA GLU A 39 9.09 -6.22 -10.03
C GLU A 39 8.20 -5.88 -8.83
N LEU A 40 6.97 -6.40 -8.77
CA LEU A 40 6.10 -6.21 -7.62
C LEU A 40 6.73 -6.81 -6.35
N PHE A 41 7.31 -8.00 -6.43
CA PHE A 41 7.98 -8.63 -5.28
C PHE A 41 9.28 -7.92 -4.89
N LYS A 42 10.09 -7.47 -5.86
CA LYS A 42 11.29 -6.65 -5.57
C LYS A 42 10.94 -5.35 -4.84
N ALA A 43 9.85 -4.68 -5.23
CA ALA A 43 9.38 -3.48 -4.55
C ALA A 43 8.88 -3.78 -3.12
N VAL A 44 8.30 -4.96 -2.87
CA VAL A 44 7.89 -5.38 -1.52
C VAL A 44 9.09 -5.48 -0.57
N GLU A 45 10.24 -6.00 -1.04
CA GLU A 45 11.45 -6.13 -0.23
C GLU A 45 12.07 -4.76 0.12
N ASN A 46 12.11 -3.84 -0.85
CA ASN A 46 12.72 -2.52 -0.69
C ASN A 46 11.77 -1.40 -1.18
N PRO A 47 10.72 -1.09 -0.42
CA PRO A 47 9.70 -0.14 -0.84
C PRO A 47 10.19 1.30 -0.72
N ASN A 48 10.01 2.07 -1.78
CA ASN A 48 10.22 3.50 -1.79
C ASN A 48 8.88 4.22 -1.58
N ARG A 49 8.81 5.06 -0.55
CA ARG A 49 7.62 5.85 -0.19
C ARG A 49 8.03 7.09 0.58
N LEU A 50 7.09 8.04 0.74
CA LEU A 50 7.33 9.20 1.60
C LEU A 50 7.68 8.75 3.03
N SER A 51 8.71 9.38 3.60
CA SER A 51 9.10 9.11 4.98
C SER A 51 8.08 9.70 5.97
N ASP A 52 7.89 9.04 7.11
CA ASP A 52 7.01 9.54 8.17
C ASP A 52 7.45 10.94 8.66
N ASN A 53 8.75 11.24 8.61
CA ASN A 53 9.29 12.56 8.97
C ASN A 53 8.81 13.64 7.99
N LEU A 54 8.79 13.34 6.69
CA LEU A 54 8.31 14.28 5.69
C LEU A 54 6.80 14.48 5.80
N ILE A 55 6.04 13.41 6.02
CA ILE A 55 4.59 13.50 6.27
C ILE A 55 4.32 14.36 7.51
N ARG A 56 5.00 14.11 8.64
CA ARG A 56 4.83 14.84 9.90
C ARG A 56 5.31 16.29 9.84
N ARG A 57 6.21 16.62 8.93
CA ARG A 57 6.64 18.02 8.71
C ARG A 57 5.49 18.88 8.20
N TYR A 58 4.67 18.35 7.29
CA TYR A 58 3.52 19.06 6.72
C TYR A 58 2.22 18.81 7.51
N HIS A 59 2.13 17.67 8.19
CA HIS A 59 0.98 17.24 9.00
C HIS A 59 1.42 16.87 10.42
N PRO A 60 1.79 17.84 11.26
CA PRO A 60 2.33 17.59 12.60
C PRO A 60 1.36 16.82 13.51
N GLU A 61 0.05 16.97 13.29
CA GLU A 61 -1.01 16.26 14.00
C GLU A 61 -0.92 14.73 13.85
N TYR A 62 -0.31 14.24 12.76
CA TYR A 62 -0.07 12.80 12.54
C TYR A 62 1.04 12.23 13.42
N SER A 63 1.80 13.05 14.15
CA SER A 63 2.79 12.56 15.12
C SER A 63 2.11 11.95 16.35
N GLY A 64 0.97 12.52 16.75
CA GLY A 64 0.18 12.05 17.88
C GLY A 64 -0.67 10.82 17.56
N MET A 65 -1.07 10.66 16.29
CA MET A 65 -2.07 9.69 15.85
C MET A 65 -3.38 9.81 16.65
N MET A 66 -3.75 11.05 16.98
CA MET A 66 -4.91 11.39 17.79
C MET A 66 -6.10 11.75 16.90
N GLY A 67 -7.29 11.39 17.37
CA GLY A 67 -8.53 11.55 16.62
C GLY A 67 -8.70 10.49 15.54
N ASN A 68 -9.94 10.29 15.11
CA ASN A 68 -10.30 9.17 14.25
C ASN A 68 -9.70 9.26 12.83
N GLN A 69 -9.40 10.48 12.35
CA GLN A 69 -8.97 10.74 10.97
C GLN A 69 -7.45 10.69 10.78
N SER A 70 -6.68 11.10 11.79
CA SER A 70 -5.22 11.21 11.68
C SER A 70 -4.53 9.88 11.33
N PRO A 71 -4.86 8.74 11.98
CA PRO A 71 -4.15 7.50 11.72
C PRO A 71 -4.39 6.99 10.29
N GLY A 72 -5.65 6.99 9.86
CA GLY A 72 -6.02 6.58 8.50
C GLY A 72 -5.40 7.48 7.43
N ALA A 73 -5.40 8.80 7.65
CA ALA A 73 -4.79 9.75 6.73
C ALA A 73 -3.27 9.55 6.62
N ASN A 74 -2.57 9.31 7.73
CA ASN A 74 -1.13 9.02 7.69
C ASN A 74 -0.81 7.77 6.85
N TRP A 75 -1.56 6.68 7.03
CA TRP A 75 -1.37 5.50 6.21
C TRP A 75 -1.73 5.74 4.74
N MET A 76 -2.75 6.55 4.46
CA MET A 76 -3.12 6.93 3.09
C MET A 76 -1.98 7.63 2.35
N TYR A 77 -1.22 8.52 3.01
CA TYR A 77 -0.02 9.12 2.40
C TYR A 77 1.02 8.07 1.98
N ARG A 78 1.19 7.01 2.77
CA ARG A 78 2.09 5.89 2.44
C ARG A 78 1.55 5.09 1.26
N MET A 79 0.27 4.73 1.28
CA MET A 79 -0.39 4.00 0.17
C MET A 79 -0.37 4.77 -1.15
N ALA A 80 -0.49 6.08 -1.11
CA ALA A 80 -0.50 6.93 -2.30
C ALA A 80 0.90 7.20 -2.88
N SER A 81 1.94 7.14 -2.05
CA SER A 81 3.31 7.49 -2.45
C SER A 81 4.25 6.30 -2.64
N THR A 82 3.80 5.08 -2.31
CA THR A 82 4.61 3.87 -2.42
C THR A 82 4.74 3.38 -3.86
N ASP A 83 5.89 2.82 -4.20
CA ASP A 83 6.10 1.98 -5.38
C ASP A 83 5.75 0.49 -5.15
N ALA A 84 5.45 0.12 -3.90
CA ALA A 84 5.12 -1.25 -3.48
C ALA A 84 3.65 -1.38 -3.04
N PRO A 85 2.67 -1.18 -3.94
CA PRO A 85 1.25 -1.21 -3.59
C PRO A 85 0.80 -2.60 -3.11
N LEU A 86 1.49 -3.67 -3.52
CA LEU A 86 1.22 -5.04 -3.06
C LEU A 86 1.41 -5.18 -1.55
N ARG A 87 2.51 -4.64 -1.03
CA ARG A 87 2.82 -4.64 0.41
C ARG A 87 1.74 -3.94 1.22
N GLU A 88 1.33 -2.75 0.77
CA GLU A 88 0.28 -1.97 1.45
C GLU A 88 -1.08 -2.66 1.36
N LYS A 89 -1.41 -3.24 0.21
CA LYS A 89 -2.70 -3.89 0.00
C LYS A 89 -2.86 -5.17 0.83
N VAL A 90 -1.78 -5.93 1.00
CA VAL A 90 -1.76 -7.08 1.93
C VAL A 90 -1.95 -6.60 3.37
N GLY A 91 -1.28 -5.51 3.77
CA GLY A 91 -1.53 -4.86 5.06
C GLY A 91 -2.99 -4.44 5.25
N LEU A 92 -3.61 -3.86 4.23
CA LEU A 92 -5.03 -3.46 4.23
C LEU A 92 -5.98 -4.66 4.33
N MET A 93 -5.69 -5.73 3.60
CA MET A 93 -6.44 -6.98 3.70
C MET A 93 -6.43 -7.52 5.14
N TRP A 94 -5.24 -7.66 5.74
CA TRP A 94 -5.12 -8.16 7.11
C TRP A 94 -5.79 -7.24 8.13
N HIS A 95 -5.62 -5.93 7.98
CA HIS A 95 -6.28 -4.95 8.85
C HIS A 95 -7.81 -5.05 8.78
N GLY A 96 -8.39 -5.39 7.63
CA GLY A 96 -9.83 -5.63 7.47
C GLY A 96 -10.33 -6.97 8.03
N ILE A 97 -9.44 -7.94 8.27
CA ILE A 97 -9.79 -9.25 8.82
C ILE A 97 -9.80 -9.23 10.36
N PHE A 98 -8.83 -8.55 10.97
CA PHE A 98 -8.73 -8.50 12.43
C PHE A 98 -9.67 -7.43 13.01
N ALA A 99 -10.32 -7.75 14.13
CA ALA A 99 -11.28 -6.87 14.81
C ALA A 99 -10.59 -5.74 15.62
N THR A 100 -9.73 -4.96 14.97
CA THR A 100 -9.03 -3.80 15.54
C THR A 100 -9.59 -2.51 14.97
N GLY A 101 -9.98 -1.57 15.84
CA GLY A 101 -10.56 -0.30 15.42
C GLY A 101 -10.17 0.84 16.35
N TYR A 102 -10.04 2.05 15.78
CA TYR A 102 -9.62 3.24 16.52
C TYR A 102 -10.54 3.55 17.71
N SER A 103 -11.84 3.33 17.56
CA SER A 103 -12.86 3.57 18.60
C SER A 103 -12.65 2.79 19.91
N LYS A 104 -11.74 1.82 19.92
CA LYS A 104 -11.40 0.99 21.10
C LYS A 104 -10.05 1.35 21.71
N LEU A 105 -9.39 2.40 21.22
CA LEU A 105 -8.01 2.74 21.55
C LEU A 105 -7.88 4.20 21.96
N ALA A 106 -6.88 4.50 22.80
CA ALA A 106 -6.57 5.87 23.19
C ALA A 106 -5.93 6.70 22.06
N ASN A 107 -5.19 6.03 21.16
CA ASN A 107 -4.57 6.64 19.98
C ASN A 107 -4.31 5.57 18.90
N GLY A 108 -3.99 6.01 17.69
CA GLY A 108 -3.78 5.15 16.53
C GLY A 108 -2.37 4.60 16.37
N LYS A 109 -1.45 4.82 17.32
CA LYS A 109 -0.07 4.31 17.20
C LYS A 109 -0.04 2.78 17.19
N VAL A 110 -0.84 2.16 18.04
CA VAL A 110 -0.97 0.69 18.12
C VAL A 110 -1.55 0.08 16.83
N LEU A 111 -2.44 0.80 16.12
CA LEU A 111 -2.91 0.36 14.80
C LEU A 111 -1.78 0.45 13.76
N HIS A 112 -0.97 1.50 13.80
CA HIS A 112 0.21 1.61 12.95
C HIS A 112 1.31 0.59 13.30
N ASP A 113 1.44 0.18 14.55
CA ASP A 113 2.30 -0.94 14.94
C ASP A 113 1.79 -2.25 14.33
N GLN A 114 0.47 -2.48 14.35
CA GLN A 114 -0.16 -3.63 13.70
C GLN A 114 0.07 -3.62 12.17
N ILE A 115 -0.12 -2.48 11.51
CA ILE A 115 0.16 -2.33 10.07
C ILE A 115 1.64 -2.60 9.79
N ARG A 116 2.55 -2.08 10.62
CA ARG A 116 4.00 -2.35 10.51
C ARG A 116 4.35 -3.83 10.72
N MET A 117 3.59 -4.54 11.55
CA MET A 117 3.73 -5.98 11.73
C MET A 117 3.28 -6.73 10.46
N PHE A 118 2.13 -6.38 9.88
CA PHE A 118 1.68 -6.97 8.60
C PHE A 118 2.63 -6.65 7.44
N GLU A 119 3.19 -5.45 7.42
CA GLU A 119 4.22 -5.04 6.46
C GLU A 119 5.50 -5.90 6.51
N ARG A 120 5.77 -6.58 7.63
CA ARG A 120 6.94 -7.45 7.82
C ARG A 120 6.63 -8.93 7.67
N HIS A 121 5.42 -9.34 8.03
CA HIS A 121 5.06 -10.77 8.16
C HIS A 121 3.82 -11.17 7.35
N GLY A 122 3.10 -10.22 6.75
CA GLY A 122 1.83 -10.46 6.09
C GLY A 122 1.93 -11.16 4.73
N MET A 123 3.14 -11.27 4.17
CA MET A 123 3.41 -11.91 2.87
C MET A 123 3.61 -13.43 2.96
N GLY A 124 3.80 -13.99 4.17
CA GLY A 124 4.16 -15.39 4.37
C GLY A 124 5.61 -15.56 4.79
#